data_AF-A0A8J6HNG7-F1
#
_entry.id   AF-A0A8J6HNG7-F1
#
_cell.length_a   1.000
_cell.length_b   1.000
_cell.length_c   1.000
_cell.angle_alpha   90.00
_cell.angle_beta   90.00
_cell.angle_gamma   90.00
#
_symmetry.space_group_name_H-M   'P 1'
#
loop_
_entity.id
_entity.type
_entity.pdbx_description
1 polymer ?
#
loop_
_entity_poly.entity_id
_entity_poly.type
_entity_poly.pdbx_seq_one_letter_code
_entity_poly.pdbx_strand_id
1 'polypeptide(L)'
;MRDIIDDIGTQIIERNKTIDKSQDECKQLQTTFLQAVVDNKFYDFLRKVFRKKYKPPRVHKDDGDILESSSESSSSSDSSTESEDDGKSIDSRDFGILKQDLNVCPKGCDPAVYEYTVNARSERHQIEIRIKDELKNIDVLKKDLEIQNKKVKIIEKELQACEDELEKFQREKQEKLNEVRCTVVMHLDQLQHLTPNNKTSNIMETLVFSKTRLSKLYKRVEELQVETEQQVKRHRLNLKHYARMETDCEYMAKQIKKLQGVILDTMKTKFGKVVDINEIEEAMLKRTFGKDDLHDLEEVLLKKIVHDLRLSMMDIKGMYIDELNFWKDKIYETQKELTYALRHNTSQQELLTFLVKEKVDLAQHLVSQEKKKAHLVGVEDVSRYYSEEIKKLHAVIEEQHRQLQELKDEIKLLKTKGMLLRPKQLKKETVEEEEMKVWDHLKDWEQEAEEEEETQRKPFSTEIVIPMTYITLEAMIFC
;
A
#
# COMPACT_ATOMS: atom_id res chain seq x y z
N MET A 1 -12.22 8.43 -0.41
CA MET A 1 -13.08 9.64 -0.39
C MET A 1 -12.81 10.57 -1.56
N ARG A 2 -11.54 10.86 -1.90
CA ARG A 2 -11.22 11.59 -3.15
C ARG A 2 -11.67 10.82 -4.39
N ASP A 3 -11.44 9.51 -4.42
CA ASP A 3 -11.94 8.64 -5.50
C ASP A 3 -13.46 8.71 -5.68
N ILE A 4 -14.23 8.78 -4.57
CA ILE A 4 -15.69 8.91 -4.61
C ILE A 4 -16.12 10.26 -5.20
N ILE A 5 -15.39 11.34 -4.91
CA ILE A 5 -15.66 12.67 -5.47
C ILE A 5 -15.35 12.67 -6.97
N ASP A 6 -14.25 12.04 -7.37
CA ASP A 6 -13.86 11.91 -8.77
C ASP A 6 -14.86 11.04 -9.54
N ASP A 7 -15.32 9.94 -8.96
CA ASP A 7 -16.37 9.07 -9.51
C ASP A 7 -17.69 9.83 -9.71
N ILE A 8 -18.15 10.60 -8.72
CA ILE A 8 -19.34 11.44 -8.86
C ILE A 8 -19.13 12.50 -9.96
N GLY A 9 -17.92 13.08 -10.04
CA GLY A 9 -17.54 14.03 -11.09
C GLY A 9 -17.61 13.40 -12.49
N THR A 10 -17.09 12.19 -12.67
CA THR A 10 -17.16 11.47 -13.95
C THR A 10 -18.60 11.12 -14.34
N GLN A 11 -19.43 10.71 -13.38
CA GLN A 11 -20.86 10.45 -13.62
C GLN A 11 -21.62 11.70 -14.06
N ILE A 12 -21.30 12.87 -13.51
CA ILE A 12 -21.88 14.15 -13.95
C ILE A 12 -21.47 14.45 -15.40
N ILE A 13 -20.21 14.23 -15.76
CA ILE A 13 -19.72 14.44 -17.13
C ILE A 13 -20.41 13.49 -18.12
N GLU A 14 -20.56 12.22 -17.76
CA GLU A 14 -21.24 11.24 -18.60
C GLU A 14 -22.72 11.58 -18.81
N ARG A 15 -23.42 11.98 -17.73
CA ARG A 15 -24.84 12.39 -17.80
C ARG A 15 -25.03 13.65 -18.65
N ASN A 16 -24.13 14.64 -18.56
CA ASN A 16 -24.17 15.80 -19.45
C ASN A 16 -24.01 15.40 -20.93
N LYS A 17 -23.12 14.46 -21.24
CA LYS A 17 -22.98 13.95 -22.62
C LYS A 17 -24.26 13.27 -23.12
N THR A 18 -25.00 12.58 -22.25
CA THR A 18 -26.28 11.96 -22.62
C THR A 18 -27.38 12.99 -22.86
N ILE A 19 -27.38 14.10 -22.11
CA ILE A 19 -28.26 15.24 -22.35
C ILE A 19 -27.97 15.86 -23.72
N ASP A 20 -26.69 16.11 -24.04
CA ASP A 20 -26.30 16.69 -25.33
C ASP A 20 -26.78 15.81 -26.50
N LYS A 21 -26.58 14.49 -26.40
CA LYS A 21 -27.11 13.52 -27.39
C LYS A 21 -28.63 13.59 -27.51
N SER A 22 -29.34 13.62 -26.40
CA SER A 22 -30.82 13.71 -26.39
C SER A 22 -31.31 15.05 -26.97
N GLN A 23 -30.56 16.14 -26.78
CA GLN A 23 -30.86 17.43 -27.41
C GLN A 23 -30.64 17.38 -28.93
N ASP A 24 -29.60 16.70 -29.39
CA ASP A 24 -29.33 16.52 -30.81
C ASP A 24 -30.37 15.62 -31.48
N GLU A 25 -30.80 14.53 -30.82
CA GLU A 25 -31.95 13.72 -31.25
C GLU A 25 -33.22 14.58 -31.41
N CYS A 26 -33.48 15.51 -30.48
CA CYS A 26 -34.61 16.44 -30.55
C CYS A 26 -34.50 17.41 -31.75
N LYS A 27 -33.30 17.94 -32.05
CA LYS A 27 -33.04 18.80 -33.21
C LYS A 27 -33.19 18.04 -34.53
N GLN A 28 -32.71 16.80 -34.59
CA GLN A 28 -32.88 15.92 -35.75
C GLN A 28 -34.35 15.64 -36.00
N LEU A 29 -35.11 15.25 -34.97
CA LEU A 29 -36.55 15.02 -35.05
C LEU A 29 -37.32 16.27 -35.50
N GLN A 30 -36.90 17.46 -35.07
CA GLN A 30 -37.47 18.72 -35.55
C GLN A 30 -37.16 18.97 -37.02
N THR A 31 -35.95 18.62 -37.49
CA THR A 31 -35.53 18.82 -38.88
C THR A 31 -36.23 17.86 -39.82
N THR A 32 -36.33 16.57 -39.46
CA THR A 32 -37.07 15.56 -40.23
C THR A 32 -38.56 15.89 -40.30
N PHE A 33 -39.14 16.35 -39.19
CA PHE A 33 -40.52 16.83 -39.16
C PHE A 33 -40.73 18.03 -40.09
N LEU A 34 -39.83 19.02 -40.09
CA LEU A 34 -39.94 20.17 -40.98
C LEU A 34 -39.86 19.74 -42.45
N GLN A 35 -38.90 18.90 -42.81
CA GLN A 35 -38.72 18.40 -44.18
C GLN A 35 -39.94 17.63 -44.70
N ALA A 36 -40.58 16.83 -43.86
CA ALA A 36 -41.78 16.06 -44.23
C ALA A 36 -43.05 16.93 -44.42
N VAL A 37 -43.07 18.15 -43.88
CA VAL A 37 -44.28 18.99 -43.80
C VAL A 37 -44.20 20.24 -44.68
N VAL A 38 -43.02 20.63 -45.18
CA VAL A 38 -42.78 21.85 -46.00
C VAL A 38 -43.67 21.93 -47.24
N ASP A 39 -43.99 20.81 -47.89
CA ASP A 39 -44.77 20.80 -49.14
C ASP A 39 -46.30 20.74 -48.92
N ASN A 40 -46.77 20.75 -47.67
CA ASN A 40 -48.19 20.57 -47.34
C ASN A 40 -48.92 21.91 -47.10
N LYS A 41 -50.11 22.06 -47.70
CA LYS A 41 -50.99 23.23 -47.53
C LYS A 41 -51.41 23.50 -46.07
N PHE A 42 -51.28 22.50 -45.19
CA PHE A 42 -51.60 22.59 -43.76
C PHE A 42 -50.35 22.75 -42.86
N TYR A 43 -49.21 23.18 -43.41
CA TYR A 43 -47.93 23.36 -42.68
C TYR A 43 -48.09 24.12 -41.35
N ASP A 44 -48.80 25.26 -41.35
CA ASP A 44 -48.97 26.08 -40.16
C ASP A 44 -49.79 25.40 -39.05
N PHE A 45 -50.75 24.54 -39.43
CA PHE A 45 -51.54 23.77 -38.48
C PHE A 45 -50.71 22.63 -37.88
N LEU A 46 -50.01 21.86 -38.72
CA LEU A 46 -49.16 20.74 -38.29
C LEU A 46 -47.99 21.23 -37.42
N ARG A 47 -47.39 22.37 -37.75
CA ARG A 47 -46.36 23.02 -36.92
C ARG A 47 -46.90 23.44 -35.55
N LYS A 48 -48.14 23.94 -35.47
CA LYS A 48 -48.80 24.25 -34.18
C LYS A 48 -49.09 22.99 -33.36
N VAL A 49 -49.52 21.90 -34.01
CA VAL A 49 -49.71 20.60 -33.35
C VAL A 49 -48.39 20.07 -32.80
N PHE A 50 -47.34 20.03 -33.62
CA PHE A 50 -46.00 19.58 -33.21
C PHE A 50 -45.43 20.41 -32.06
N ARG A 51 -45.53 21.75 -32.12
CA ARG A 51 -44.99 22.66 -31.08
C ARG A 51 -45.73 22.61 -29.75
N LYS A 52 -46.96 22.11 -29.70
CA LYS A 52 -47.75 22.05 -28.47
C LYS A 52 -46.99 21.25 -27.40
N LYS A 53 -46.51 21.97 -26.38
CA LYS A 53 -45.72 21.43 -25.27
C LYS A 53 -46.51 20.35 -24.54
N TYR A 54 -45.80 19.35 -24.05
CA TYR A 54 -46.37 18.35 -23.16
C TYR A 54 -46.87 19.02 -21.89
N LYS A 55 -48.16 18.83 -21.57
CA LYS A 55 -48.71 19.11 -20.24
C LYS A 55 -48.84 17.76 -19.55
N PRO A 56 -48.07 17.50 -18.48
CA PRO A 56 -48.29 16.32 -17.66
C PRO A 56 -49.76 16.27 -17.22
N PRO A 57 -50.42 15.11 -17.27
CA PRO A 57 -51.72 14.94 -16.63
C PRO A 57 -51.60 15.42 -15.18
N ARG A 58 -52.46 16.36 -14.77
CA ARG A 58 -52.57 16.73 -13.36
C ARG A 58 -53.08 15.49 -12.64
N VAL A 59 -52.20 14.80 -11.94
CA VAL A 59 -52.59 13.81 -10.95
C VAL A 59 -53.34 14.59 -9.88
N HIS A 60 -54.66 14.42 -9.81
CA HIS A 60 -55.44 14.82 -8.64
C HIS A 60 -54.86 14.04 -7.47
N LYS A 61 -54.07 14.71 -6.62
CA LYS A 61 -53.76 14.23 -5.29
C LYS A 61 -54.98 14.57 -4.44
N ASP A 62 -55.81 13.58 -4.18
CA ASP A 62 -56.71 13.62 -3.03
C ASP A 62 -55.87 13.68 -1.75
N ASP A 63 -56.33 14.54 -0.83
CA ASP A 63 -55.72 14.85 0.45
C ASP A 63 -55.56 13.62 1.36
N GLY A 64 -54.41 13.55 2.06
CA GLY A 64 -54.10 12.51 3.03
C GLY A 64 -52.71 12.63 3.65
N ASP A 65 -52.53 13.65 4.49
CA ASP A 65 -51.65 13.75 5.66
C ASP A 65 -50.09 13.76 5.59
N ILE A 66 -49.58 14.97 5.90
CA ILE A 66 -48.49 15.39 6.83
C ILE A 66 -47.09 14.73 6.79
N LEU A 67 -46.07 15.49 6.34
CA LEU A 67 -44.98 16.08 7.17
C LEU A 67 -43.77 16.57 6.33
N GLU A 68 -43.50 17.88 6.45
CA GLU A 68 -42.18 18.54 6.49
C GLU A 68 -41.10 18.19 5.44
N SER A 69 -40.90 19.10 4.48
CA SER A 69 -39.70 19.97 4.49
C SER A 69 -39.76 21.00 3.37
N SER A 70 -39.82 22.27 3.76
CA SER A 70 -39.75 23.43 2.86
C SER A 70 -38.32 23.66 2.38
N SER A 71 -38.13 23.82 1.07
CA SER A 71 -37.18 24.81 0.52
C SER A 71 -37.53 25.12 -0.93
N GLU A 72 -38.43 26.09 -1.03
CA GLU A 72 -38.68 26.94 -2.19
C GLU A 72 -37.38 27.63 -2.64
N SER A 73 -36.97 27.40 -3.89
CA SER A 73 -36.33 28.45 -4.68
C SER A 73 -36.58 28.20 -6.16
N SER A 74 -37.81 28.53 -6.54
CA SER A 74 -38.29 28.62 -7.91
C SER A 74 -37.72 29.90 -8.54
N SER A 75 -36.57 29.82 -9.22
CA SER A 75 -36.13 30.88 -10.14
C SER A 75 -36.51 30.50 -11.57
N SER A 76 -37.78 30.74 -11.89
CA SER A 76 -38.24 30.81 -13.28
C SER A 76 -37.67 32.08 -13.90
N SER A 77 -36.53 31.95 -14.58
CA SER A 77 -36.10 32.95 -15.56
C SER A 77 -36.81 32.68 -16.88
N ASP A 78 -38.04 33.18 -16.96
CA ASP A 78 -38.83 33.32 -18.17
C ASP A 78 -38.14 34.36 -19.08
N SER A 79 -37.30 33.89 -20.01
CA SER A 79 -36.83 34.70 -21.13
C SER A 79 -37.63 34.34 -22.37
N SER A 80 -38.89 34.76 -22.37
CA SER A 80 -39.72 34.88 -23.56
C SER A 80 -39.15 35.99 -24.44
N THR A 81 -38.22 35.64 -25.34
CA THR A 81 -37.89 36.48 -26.50
C THR A 81 -38.90 36.20 -27.59
N GLU A 82 -40.02 36.91 -27.53
CA GLU A 82 -40.92 37.15 -28.65
C GLU A 82 -40.09 37.80 -29.77
N SER A 83 -39.78 37.03 -30.81
CA SER A 83 -39.30 37.57 -32.08
C SER A 83 -40.52 37.85 -32.94
N GLU A 84 -41.12 39.00 -32.69
CA GLU A 84 -41.87 39.73 -33.72
C GLU A 84 -40.83 40.23 -34.73
N ASP A 85 -40.77 39.64 -35.94
CA ASP A 85 -40.74 40.43 -37.18
C ASP A 85 -41.01 39.59 -38.44
N ASP A 86 -41.57 40.32 -39.39
CA ASP A 86 -42.24 40.14 -40.66
C ASP A 86 -41.98 38.91 -41.57
N GLY A 87 -43.11 38.53 -42.19
CA GLY A 87 -43.20 37.68 -43.35
C GLY A 87 -44.63 37.69 -43.89
N LYS A 88 -45.22 38.88 -44.09
CA LYS A 88 -46.47 39.07 -44.83
C LYS A 88 -46.40 38.38 -46.19
N SER A 89 -47.02 37.20 -46.27
CA SER A 89 -47.46 36.59 -47.53
C SER A 89 -48.97 36.66 -47.57
N ILE A 90 -49.47 37.76 -48.10
CA ILE A 90 -50.83 37.92 -48.59
C ILE A 90 -50.98 37.01 -49.82
N ASP A 91 -51.62 35.85 -49.65
CA ASP A 91 -52.67 35.32 -50.56
C ASP A 91 -52.96 33.85 -50.24
N SER A 92 -54.05 33.62 -49.53
CA SER A 92 -54.98 32.53 -49.82
C SER A 92 -56.21 32.76 -48.96
N ARG A 93 -57.17 33.44 -49.58
CA ARG A 93 -58.51 33.64 -49.05
C ARG A 93 -59.15 32.29 -48.69
N ASP A 94 -59.89 32.35 -47.59
CA ASP A 94 -61.06 31.53 -47.30
C ASP A 94 -60.82 30.09 -46.79
N PHE A 95 -60.59 29.96 -45.49
CA PHE A 95 -61.29 28.95 -44.68
C PHE A 95 -61.59 29.52 -43.30
N GLY A 96 -62.88 29.56 -42.98
CA GLY A 96 -63.45 30.28 -41.87
C GLY A 96 -62.96 29.86 -40.48
N ILE A 97 -63.21 30.78 -39.57
CA ILE A 97 -63.21 30.65 -38.12
C ILE A 97 -63.97 29.37 -37.72
N LEU A 98 -63.25 28.26 -37.61
CA LEU A 98 -63.68 27.12 -36.81
C LEU A 98 -62.55 26.85 -35.83
N LYS A 99 -62.90 26.84 -34.56
CA LYS A 99 -62.07 26.39 -33.44
C LYS A 99 -61.79 24.90 -33.63
N GLN A 100 -60.91 24.57 -34.59
CA GLN A 100 -60.67 23.20 -35.00
C GLN A 100 -59.74 22.56 -33.96
N ASP A 101 -60.25 21.53 -33.30
CA ASP A 101 -59.54 20.83 -32.25
C ASP A 101 -58.21 20.30 -32.80
N LEU A 102 -57.11 20.64 -32.13
CA LEU A 102 -55.74 20.25 -32.51
C LEU A 102 -55.51 18.72 -32.42
N ASN A 103 -56.53 17.97 -32.02
CA ASN A 103 -56.57 16.52 -31.95
C ASN A 103 -57.37 15.88 -33.10
N VAL A 104 -58.01 16.67 -33.97
CA VAL A 104 -58.82 16.16 -35.09
C VAL A 104 -58.20 16.56 -36.43
N CYS A 105 -58.02 15.58 -37.32
CA CYS A 105 -57.49 15.80 -38.66
C CYS A 105 -58.39 16.80 -39.44
N PRO A 106 -57.85 17.91 -39.97
CA PRO A 106 -58.62 18.85 -40.78
C PRO A 106 -59.16 18.20 -42.06
N LYS A 107 -60.34 18.60 -42.51
CA LYS A 107 -60.93 18.11 -43.76
C LYS A 107 -60.05 18.51 -44.94
N GLY A 108 -59.35 17.55 -45.55
CA GLY A 108 -58.46 17.75 -46.69
C GLY A 108 -56.96 17.57 -46.40
N CYS A 109 -56.56 17.31 -45.15
CA CYS A 109 -55.20 16.90 -44.80
C CYS A 109 -55.04 15.39 -45.04
N ASP A 110 -53.90 14.97 -45.60
CA ASP A 110 -53.55 13.56 -45.71
C ASP A 110 -53.46 12.93 -44.30
N PRO A 111 -54.28 11.90 -43.99
CA PRO A 111 -54.26 11.23 -42.69
C PRO A 111 -52.87 10.73 -42.29
N ALA A 112 -52.04 10.31 -43.25
CA ALA A 112 -50.70 9.79 -42.98
C ALA A 112 -49.74 10.87 -42.42
N VAL A 113 -49.80 12.09 -42.95
CA VAL A 113 -48.96 13.21 -42.49
C VAL A 113 -49.40 13.70 -41.11
N TYR A 114 -50.70 13.65 -40.83
CA TYR A 114 -51.25 14.00 -39.52
C TYR A 114 -50.85 12.99 -38.44
N GLU A 115 -50.98 11.68 -38.71
CA GLU A 115 -50.52 10.63 -37.80
C GLU A 115 -49.00 10.70 -37.55
N TYR A 116 -48.21 10.93 -38.61
CA TYR A 116 -46.78 11.18 -38.48
C TYR A 116 -46.46 12.39 -37.59
N THR A 117 -47.20 13.49 -37.72
CA THR A 117 -47.04 14.69 -36.89
C THR A 117 -47.35 14.42 -35.41
N VAL A 118 -48.37 13.60 -35.13
CA VAL A 118 -48.74 13.20 -33.77
C VAL A 118 -47.68 12.27 -33.17
N ASN A 119 -47.11 11.36 -33.96
CA ASN A 119 -46.01 10.49 -33.54
C ASN A 119 -44.71 11.27 -33.31
N ALA A 120 -44.31 12.14 -34.23
CA ALA A 120 -43.13 13.00 -34.05
C ALA A 120 -43.27 13.91 -32.81
N ARG A 121 -44.50 14.33 -32.48
CA ARG A 121 -44.76 15.06 -31.25
C ARG A 121 -44.62 14.19 -30.00
N SER A 122 -45.10 12.95 -30.02
CA SER A 122 -44.99 12.04 -28.87
C SER A 122 -43.53 11.65 -28.62
N GLU A 123 -42.76 11.40 -29.68
CA GLU A 123 -41.31 11.16 -29.62
C GLU A 123 -40.55 12.37 -29.04
N ARG A 124 -40.87 13.59 -29.51
CA ARG A 124 -40.31 14.82 -28.94
C ARG A 124 -40.60 14.94 -27.45
N HIS A 125 -41.82 14.62 -27.02
CA HIS A 125 -42.20 14.66 -25.60
C HIS A 125 -41.43 13.62 -24.78
N GLN A 126 -41.20 12.42 -25.30
CA GLN A 126 -40.39 11.41 -24.62
C GLN A 126 -38.94 11.87 -24.44
N ILE A 127 -38.34 12.49 -25.46
CA ILE A 127 -36.99 13.05 -25.39
C ILE A 127 -36.93 14.22 -24.38
N GLU A 128 -37.92 15.12 -24.38
CA GLU A 128 -38.00 16.22 -23.40
C GLU A 128 -38.15 15.71 -21.95
N ILE A 129 -38.88 14.62 -21.73
CA ILE A 129 -38.99 13.98 -20.40
C ILE A 129 -37.65 13.37 -19.99
N ARG A 130 -36.97 12.65 -20.90
CA ARG A 130 -35.64 12.08 -20.66
C ARG A 130 -34.62 13.14 -20.24
N ILE A 131 -34.57 14.26 -20.96
CA ILE A 131 -33.69 15.40 -20.63
C ILE A 131 -34.01 15.96 -19.23
N LYS A 132 -35.30 16.13 -18.89
CA LYS A 132 -35.69 16.62 -17.57
C LYS A 132 -35.31 15.68 -16.44
N ASP A 133 -35.44 14.38 -16.64
CA ASP A 133 -35.08 13.39 -15.63
C ASP A 133 -33.56 13.27 -15.46
N GLU A 134 -32.80 13.35 -16.55
CA GLU A 134 -31.34 13.43 -16.49
C GLU A 134 -30.84 14.70 -15.79
N LEU A 135 -31.48 15.86 -16.03
CA LEU A 135 -31.17 17.10 -15.31
C LEU A 135 -31.42 16.98 -13.80
N LYS A 136 -32.55 16.38 -13.38
CA LYS A 136 -32.81 16.12 -11.95
C LYS A 136 -31.75 15.20 -11.35
N ASN A 137 -31.32 14.18 -12.07
CA ASN A 137 -30.28 13.26 -11.60
C ASN A 137 -28.93 13.98 -11.44
N ILE A 138 -28.59 14.89 -12.34
CA ILE A 138 -27.39 15.75 -12.21
C ILE A 138 -27.50 16.63 -10.96
N ASP A 139 -28.66 17.21 -10.68
CA ASP A 139 -28.84 18.04 -9.48
C ASP A 139 -28.72 17.24 -8.18
N VAL A 140 -29.17 15.98 -8.17
CA VAL A 140 -28.92 15.05 -7.05
C VAL A 140 -27.43 14.77 -6.90
N LEU A 141 -26.73 14.40 -7.99
CA LEU A 141 -25.30 14.13 -7.97
C LEU A 141 -24.47 15.35 -7.53
N LYS A 142 -24.87 16.57 -7.92
CA LYS A 142 -24.23 17.81 -7.46
C LYS A 142 -24.40 18.02 -5.96
N LYS A 143 -25.60 17.77 -5.41
CA LYS A 143 -25.84 17.83 -3.95
C LYS A 143 -25.00 16.78 -3.22
N ASP A 144 -24.89 15.57 -3.75
CA ASP A 144 -24.05 14.52 -3.17
C ASP A 144 -22.57 14.93 -3.20
N LEU A 145 -22.09 15.51 -4.30
CA LEU A 145 -20.72 16.04 -4.42
C LEU A 145 -20.46 17.11 -3.33
N GLU A 146 -21.37 18.06 -3.14
CA GLU A 146 -21.25 19.07 -2.08
C GLU A 146 -21.21 18.45 -0.68
N ILE A 147 -22.04 17.44 -0.41
CA ILE A 147 -22.05 16.72 0.88
C ILE A 147 -20.72 16.01 1.10
N GLN A 148 -20.20 15.29 0.10
CA GLN A 148 -18.92 14.60 0.21
C GLN A 148 -17.77 15.58 0.42
N ASN A 149 -17.77 16.71 -0.28
CA ASN A 149 -16.78 17.78 -0.07
C ASN A 149 -16.84 18.37 1.35
N LYS A 150 -18.04 18.56 1.91
CA LYS A 150 -18.18 19.00 3.31
C LYS A 150 -17.62 17.96 4.28
N LYS A 151 -17.89 16.67 4.06
CA LYS A 151 -17.34 15.57 4.89
C LYS A 151 -15.81 15.53 4.84
N VAL A 152 -15.22 15.64 3.65
CA VAL A 152 -13.75 15.69 3.50
C VAL A 152 -13.16 16.85 4.29
N LYS A 153 -13.73 18.06 4.20
CA LYS A 153 -13.26 19.23 4.96
C LYS A 153 -13.38 19.06 6.48
N ILE A 154 -14.41 18.36 6.96
CA ILE A 154 -14.56 18.07 8.39
C ILE A 154 -13.46 17.10 8.83
N ILE A 155 -13.27 16.01 8.09
CA ILE A 155 -12.25 14.99 8.40
C ILE A 155 -10.83 15.57 8.32
N GLU A 156 -10.54 16.45 7.35
CA GLU A 156 -9.25 17.14 7.26
C GLU A 156 -9.00 18.04 8.48
N LYS A 157 -10.04 18.73 8.99
CA LYS A 157 -9.92 19.53 10.22
C LYS A 157 -9.74 18.67 11.47
N GLU A 158 -10.47 17.56 11.58
CA GLU A 158 -10.34 16.61 12.68
C GLU A 158 -8.95 15.96 12.69
N LEU A 159 -8.43 15.59 11.51
CA LEU A 159 -7.07 15.07 11.37
C LEU A 159 -6.04 16.09 11.86
N GLN A 160 -6.11 17.33 11.41
CA GLN A 160 -5.20 18.39 11.85
C GLN A 160 -5.29 18.61 13.36
N ALA A 161 -6.50 18.61 13.93
CA ALA A 161 -6.68 18.77 15.37
C ALA A 161 -6.04 17.62 16.16
N CYS A 162 -6.19 16.38 15.69
CA CYS A 162 -5.54 15.20 16.28
C CYS A 162 -4.01 15.27 16.16
N GLU A 163 -3.47 15.73 15.03
CA GLU A 163 -2.03 15.92 14.85
C GLU A 163 -1.47 16.97 15.82
N ASP A 164 -2.15 18.12 15.94
CA ASP A 164 -1.78 19.19 16.87
C ASP A 164 -1.86 18.72 18.34
N GLU A 165 -2.87 17.93 18.69
CA GLU A 165 -3.01 17.34 20.02
C GLU A 165 -1.90 16.32 20.31
N LEU A 166 -1.57 15.47 19.33
CA LEU A 166 -0.47 14.52 19.44
C LEU A 166 0.86 15.24 19.63
N GLU A 167 1.13 16.32 18.89
CA GLU A 167 2.32 17.14 19.08
C GLU A 167 2.38 17.76 20.48
N LYS A 168 1.26 18.30 20.98
CA LYS A 168 1.17 18.84 22.34
C LYS A 168 1.46 17.76 23.38
N PHE A 169 0.86 16.58 23.23
CA PHE A 169 1.09 15.45 24.13
C PHE A 169 2.54 14.99 24.09
N GLN A 170 3.17 14.93 22.92
CA GLN A 170 4.59 14.60 22.80
C GLN A 170 5.49 15.64 23.46
N ARG A 171 5.18 16.94 23.35
CA ARG A 171 5.90 18.01 24.04
C ARG A 171 5.74 17.91 25.56
N GLU A 172 4.53 17.68 26.06
CA GLU A 172 4.27 17.50 27.49
C GLU A 172 4.98 16.26 28.03
N LYS A 173 4.94 15.13 27.29
CA LYS A 173 5.70 13.93 27.62
C LYS A 173 7.19 14.22 27.70
N GLN A 174 7.73 15.02 26.76
CA GLN A 174 9.14 15.40 26.79
C GLN A 174 9.46 16.30 27.99
N GLU A 175 8.59 17.25 28.32
CA GLU A 175 8.72 18.12 29.50
C GLU A 175 8.73 17.30 30.80
N LYS A 176 7.75 16.40 30.95
CA LYS A 176 7.68 15.47 32.09
C LYS A 176 8.87 14.53 32.15
N LEU A 177 9.34 14.03 31.01
CA LEU A 177 10.55 13.20 30.96
C LEU A 177 11.80 14.00 31.37
N ASN A 178 11.85 15.29 31.04
CA ASN A 178 12.95 16.18 31.46
C ASN A 178 12.92 16.48 32.97
N GLU A 179 11.75 16.46 33.62
CA GLU A 179 11.63 16.58 35.09
C GLU A 179 12.19 15.35 35.84
N VAL A 180 12.22 14.18 35.20
CA VAL A 180 12.69 12.94 35.81
C VAL A 180 14.22 12.99 35.99
N ARG A 181 14.66 13.17 37.24
CA ARG A 181 16.07 13.07 37.61
C ARG A 181 16.52 11.62 37.54
N CYS A 182 17.35 11.30 36.54
CA CYS A 182 17.99 9.99 36.43
C CYS A 182 19.34 10.01 37.15
N THR A 183 19.56 9.06 38.05
CA THR A 183 20.90 8.84 38.64
C THR A 183 21.59 7.76 37.81
N VAL A 184 22.67 8.11 37.13
CA VAL A 184 23.49 7.18 36.36
C VAL A 184 24.83 7.03 37.07
N VAL A 185 25.15 5.81 37.49
CA VAL A 185 26.49 5.48 37.99
C VAL A 185 27.39 5.26 36.79
N MET A 186 28.38 6.13 36.61
CA MET A 186 29.35 6.05 35.52
C MET A 186 30.76 5.95 36.09
N HIS A 187 31.61 5.17 35.44
CA HIS A 187 33.03 5.17 35.76
C HIS A 187 33.72 6.37 35.09
N LEU A 188 34.78 6.90 35.72
CA LEU A 188 35.55 8.02 35.17
C LEU A 188 36.08 7.73 33.76
N ASP A 189 36.42 6.47 33.48
CA ASP A 189 36.94 6.03 32.17
C ASP A 189 35.89 6.13 31.04
N GLN A 190 34.60 6.26 31.38
CA GLN A 190 33.50 6.40 30.42
C GLN A 190 33.18 7.87 30.10
N LEU A 191 33.82 8.83 30.79
CA LEU A 191 33.58 10.25 30.64
C LEU A 191 34.67 10.86 29.74
N GLN A 192 34.25 11.41 28.61
CA GLN A 192 35.11 12.18 27.72
C GLN A 192 34.65 13.64 27.71
N HIS A 193 35.46 14.55 28.24
CA HIS A 193 35.21 15.99 28.11
C HIS A 193 35.59 16.46 26.70
N LEU A 194 34.69 17.20 26.05
CA LEU A 194 34.92 17.83 24.74
C LEU A 194 35.72 19.15 24.85
N THR A 195 35.94 19.66 26.06
CA THR A 195 36.67 20.91 26.32
C THR A 195 38.18 20.64 26.39
N PRO A 196 39.04 21.43 25.72
CA PRO A 196 40.49 21.17 25.65
C PRO A 196 41.23 21.24 27.01
N ASN A 197 40.61 21.85 28.03
CA ASN A 197 41.13 21.83 29.39
C ASN A 197 40.47 20.69 30.17
N ASN A 198 41.19 19.56 30.26
CA ASN A 198 40.91 18.30 30.97
C ASN A 198 40.68 18.46 32.50
N LYS A 199 39.97 19.50 32.95
CA LYS A 199 39.62 19.71 34.35
C LYS A 199 38.29 19.02 34.62
N THR A 200 38.37 17.83 35.21
CA THR A 200 37.24 17.06 35.76
C THR A 200 36.53 17.75 36.93
N SER A 201 36.91 18.98 37.27
CA SER A 201 36.38 19.74 38.41
C SER A 201 34.95 20.25 38.19
N ASN A 202 34.47 20.37 36.95
CA ASN A 202 33.16 20.93 36.61
C ASN A 202 32.16 19.89 36.06
N ILE A 203 32.26 18.62 36.49
CA ILE A 203 31.35 17.56 36.03
C ILE A 203 29.88 17.89 36.33
N MET A 204 29.63 18.60 37.43
CA MET A 204 28.28 18.97 37.90
C MET A 204 27.52 19.94 36.98
N GLU A 205 28.23 20.70 36.14
CA GLU A 205 27.63 21.67 35.19
C GLU A 205 27.70 21.20 33.73
N THR A 206 28.08 19.94 33.48
CA THR A 206 28.23 19.40 32.13
C THR A 206 27.02 18.61 31.66
N LEU A 207 26.65 18.80 30.39
CA LEU A 207 25.62 17.99 29.74
C LEU A 207 26.21 16.65 29.28
N VAL A 208 25.62 15.54 29.72
CA VAL A 208 26.07 14.19 29.34
C VAL A 208 25.33 13.72 28.09
N PHE A 209 26.08 13.48 27.02
CA PHE A 209 25.56 12.85 25.81
C PHE A 209 26.11 11.44 25.64
N SER A 210 25.23 10.50 25.30
CA SER A 210 25.68 9.19 24.85
C SER A 210 26.45 9.33 23.54
N LYS A 211 27.63 8.71 23.44
CA LYS A 211 28.46 8.69 22.21
C LYS A 211 27.66 8.22 20.99
N THR A 212 26.79 7.23 21.15
CA THR A 212 25.96 6.72 20.05
C THR A 212 24.93 7.74 19.58
N ARG A 213 24.29 8.46 20.51
CA ARG A 213 23.35 9.54 20.17
C ARG A 213 24.05 10.73 19.53
N LEU A 214 25.23 11.09 20.03
CA LEU A 214 26.06 12.16 19.47
C LEU A 214 26.49 11.82 18.04
N SER A 215 26.98 10.60 17.79
CA SER A 215 27.32 10.12 16.44
C SER A 215 26.11 10.11 15.50
N LYS A 216 24.93 9.71 15.98
CA LYS A 216 23.68 9.79 15.20
C LYS A 216 23.32 11.23 14.87
N LEU A 217 23.46 12.15 15.81
CA LEU A 217 23.20 13.57 15.59
C LEU A 217 24.13 14.15 14.53
N TYR A 218 25.44 13.85 14.60
CA TYR A 218 26.39 14.28 13.58
C TYR A 218 26.05 13.73 12.18
N LYS A 219 25.70 12.44 12.07
CA LYS A 219 25.21 11.87 10.81
C LYS A 219 23.95 12.56 10.30
N ARG A 220 23.01 12.86 11.20
CA ARG A 220 21.77 13.56 10.84
C ARG A 220 22.03 14.98 10.35
N VAL A 221 22.98 15.69 10.95
CA VAL A 221 23.39 17.03 10.49
C VAL A 221 24.02 16.96 9.10
N GLU A 222 24.84 15.95 8.83
CA GLU A 222 25.41 15.70 7.50
C GLU A 222 24.32 15.40 6.46
N GLU A 223 23.37 14.52 6.78
CA GLU A 223 22.20 14.23 5.94
C GLU A 223 21.40 15.51 5.62
N LEU A 224 21.14 16.35 6.63
CA LEU A 224 20.41 17.61 6.46
C LEU A 224 21.17 18.61 5.57
N GLN A 225 22.50 18.65 5.65
CA GLN A 225 23.31 19.47 4.74
C GLN A 225 23.18 18.99 3.30
N VAL A 226 23.24 17.68 3.06
CA VAL A 226 23.05 17.08 1.74
C VAL A 226 21.63 17.38 1.20
N GLU A 227 20.61 17.23 2.04
CA GLU A 227 19.21 17.53 1.68
C GLU A 227 19.03 19.01 1.32
N THR A 228 19.62 19.91 2.11
CA THR A 228 19.59 21.36 1.85
C THR A 228 20.24 21.69 0.52
N GLU A 229 21.41 21.12 0.22
CA GLU A 229 22.07 21.33 -1.08
C GLU A 229 21.23 20.81 -2.25
N GLN A 230 20.62 19.64 -2.11
CA GLN A 230 19.73 19.08 -3.14
C GLN A 230 18.53 20.00 -3.37
N GLN A 231 17.93 20.52 -2.30
CA GLN A 231 16.80 21.42 -2.40
C GLN A 231 17.16 22.74 -3.09
N VAL A 232 18.33 23.31 -2.78
CA VAL A 232 18.84 24.51 -3.44
C VAL A 232 19.11 24.26 -4.94
N LYS A 233 19.70 23.11 -5.30
CA LYS A 233 19.92 22.71 -6.70
C LYS A 233 18.59 22.60 -7.45
N ARG A 234 17.60 21.93 -6.86
CA ARG A 234 16.25 21.79 -7.42
C ARG A 234 15.58 23.15 -7.62
N HIS A 235 15.65 24.03 -6.62
CA HIS A 235 15.11 25.37 -6.71
C HIS A 235 15.77 26.18 -7.83
N ARG A 236 17.10 26.12 -7.96
CA ARG A 236 17.83 26.78 -9.06
C ARG A 236 17.42 26.25 -10.43
N LEU A 237 17.21 24.95 -10.57
CA LEU A 237 16.76 24.34 -11.83
C LEU A 237 15.33 24.81 -12.17
N ASN A 238 14.43 24.83 -11.20
CA ASN A 238 13.07 25.31 -11.37
C ASN A 238 13.02 26.79 -11.79
N LEU A 239 13.86 27.64 -11.20
CA LEU A 239 13.97 29.05 -11.62
C LEU A 239 14.45 29.18 -13.07
N LYS A 240 15.41 28.36 -13.51
CA LYS A 240 15.85 28.35 -14.92
C LYS A 240 14.73 27.89 -15.85
N HIS A 241 13.98 26.86 -15.46
CA HIS A 241 12.82 26.38 -16.21
C HIS A 241 11.74 27.46 -16.31
N TYR A 242 11.44 28.14 -15.20
CA TYR A 242 10.49 29.24 -15.17
C TYR A 242 10.89 30.38 -16.12
N ALA A 243 12.15 30.85 -16.03
CA ALA A 243 12.65 31.90 -16.90
C ALA A 243 12.61 31.49 -18.38
N ARG A 244 12.93 30.23 -18.71
CA ARG A 244 12.83 29.71 -20.07
C ARG A 244 11.37 29.71 -20.56
N MET A 245 10.44 29.22 -19.74
CA MET A 245 9.01 29.22 -20.08
C MET A 245 8.49 30.63 -20.31
N GLU A 246 8.89 31.60 -19.48
CA GLU A 246 8.53 33.01 -19.66
C GLU A 246 9.03 33.54 -21.00
N THR A 247 10.30 33.30 -21.36
CA THR A 247 10.83 33.70 -22.66
C THR A 247 10.14 33.01 -23.84
N ASP A 248 9.78 31.73 -23.70
CA ASP A 248 9.06 30.98 -24.73
C ASP A 248 7.64 31.52 -24.90
N CYS A 249 6.94 31.83 -23.82
CA CYS A 249 5.62 32.47 -23.84
C CYS A 249 5.66 33.84 -24.54
N GLU A 250 6.66 34.68 -24.23
CA GLU A 250 6.84 35.95 -24.91
C GLU A 250 7.12 35.79 -26.41
N TYR A 251 7.98 34.81 -26.76
CA TYR A 251 8.28 34.51 -28.15
C TYR A 251 7.03 34.04 -28.90
N MET A 252 6.26 33.09 -28.33
CA MET A 252 5.02 32.62 -28.92
C MET A 252 4.00 33.75 -29.07
N ALA A 253 3.87 34.63 -28.08
CA ALA A 253 2.99 35.81 -28.18
C ALA A 253 3.41 36.76 -29.32
N LYS A 254 4.72 36.99 -29.49
CA LYS A 254 5.25 37.77 -30.62
C LYS A 254 4.98 37.09 -31.97
N GLN A 255 5.17 35.77 -32.06
CA GLN A 255 4.89 35.02 -33.28
C GLN A 255 3.41 35.02 -33.63
N ILE A 256 2.51 34.86 -32.64
CA ILE A 256 1.07 34.97 -32.85
C ILE A 256 0.73 36.35 -33.42
N LYS A 257 1.25 37.44 -32.85
CA LYS A 257 1.05 38.79 -33.40
C LYS A 257 1.59 38.95 -34.82
N LYS A 258 2.77 38.38 -35.11
CA LYS A 258 3.37 38.44 -36.45
C LYS A 258 2.52 37.68 -37.47
N LEU A 259 2.07 36.47 -37.12
CA LEU A 259 1.19 35.65 -37.95
C LEU A 259 -0.17 36.33 -38.17
N GLN A 260 -0.76 36.91 -37.12
CA GLN A 260 -1.99 37.73 -37.25
C GLN A 260 -1.79 38.90 -38.22
N GLY A 261 -0.65 39.60 -38.15
CA GLY A 261 -0.31 40.67 -39.10
C GLY A 261 -0.19 40.16 -40.54
N VAL A 262 0.54 39.07 -40.75
CA VAL A 262 0.68 38.44 -42.08
C VAL A 262 -0.68 37.99 -42.63
N ILE A 263 -1.54 37.42 -41.79
CA ILE A 263 -2.90 37.03 -42.16
C ILE A 263 -3.70 38.27 -42.60
N LEU A 264 -3.66 39.36 -41.83
CA LEU A 264 -4.34 40.59 -42.20
C LEU A 264 -3.82 41.21 -43.50
N ASP A 265 -2.50 41.19 -43.72
CA ASP A 265 -1.88 41.76 -44.93
C ASP A 265 -2.17 40.89 -46.16
N THR A 266 -2.13 39.57 -46.02
CA THR A 266 -2.52 38.63 -47.09
C THR A 266 -4.02 38.76 -47.40
N MET A 267 -4.89 38.88 -46.41
CA MET A 267 -6.32 39.15 -46.60
C MET A 267 -6.54 40.47 -47.37
N LYS A 268 -5.90 41.57 -46.96
CA LYS A 268 -6.01 42.86 -47.66
C LYS A 268 -5.49 42.80 -49.09
N THR A 269 -4.39 42.09 -49.33
CA THR A 269 -3.78 41.98 -50.66
C THR A 269 -4.63 41.11 -51.60
N LYS A 270 -5.21 40.02 -51.08
CA LYS A 270 -5.98 39.06 -51.89
C LYS A 270 -7.44 39.48 -52.08
N PHE A 271 -8.06 40.09 -51.09
CA PHE A 271 -9.50 40.43 -51.11
C PHE A 271 -9.78 41.94 -51.14
N GLY A 272 -8.76 42.80 -51.03
CA GLY A 272 -8.92 44.27 -51.06
C GLY A 272 -9.58 44.87 -49.80
N LYS A 273 -10.06 44.04 -48.89
CA LYS A 273 -10.66 44.37 -47.58
C LYS A 273 -10.24 43.33 -46.55
N VAL A 274 -10.35 43.66 -45.25
CA VAL A 274 -10.25 42.64 -44.21
C VAL A 274 -11.52 41.81 -44.29
N VAL A 275 -11.35 40.53 -44.57
CA VAL A 275 -12.43 39.57 -44.77
C VAL A 275 -12.37 38.58 -43.63
N ASP A 276 -13.50 38.37 -42.95
CA ASP A 276 -13.62 37.28 -42.02
C ASP A 276 -13.74 35.97 -42.82
N ILE A 277 -12.65 35.20 -42.84
CA ILE A 277 -12.60 33.93 -43.57
C ILE A 277 -13.63 32.95 -43.01
N ASN A 278 -14.01 33.05 -41.74
CA ASN A 278 -15.07 32.21 -41.17
C ASN A 278 -16.43 32.54 -41.77
N GLU A 279 -16.73 33.83 -42.01
CA GLU A 279 -17.98 34.25 -42.63
C GLU A 279 -18.04 33.86 -44.11
N ILE A 280 -16.89 33.91 -44.82
CA ILE A 280 -16.79 33.42 -46.20
C ILE A 280 -16.83 31.90 -46.26
N GLU A 281 -16.14 31.17 -45.37
CA GLU A 281 -16.18 29.71 -45.30
C GLU A 281 -17.58 29.25 -44.97
N GLU A 282 -18.28 29.87 -44.02
CA GLU A 282 -19.69 29.60 -43.79
C GLU A 282 -20.55 29.88 -45.04
N ALA A 283 -20.30 30.98 -45.74
CA ALA A 283 -21.03 31.32 -46.96
C ALA A 283 -20.69 30.39 -48.15
N MET A 284 -19.44 29.92 -48.25
CA MET A 284 -19.00 28.95 -49.25
C MET A 284 -19.53 27.56 -48.90
N LEU A 285 -19.41 27.09 -47.67
CA LEU A 285 -19.97 25.83 -47.18
C LEU A 285 -21.49 25.80 -47.38
N LYS A 286 -22.19 26.92 -47.20
CA LYS A 286 -23.62 27.07 -47.52
C LYS A 286 -23.93 27.08 -49.03
N ARG A 287 -22.94 27.34 -49.90
CA ARG A 287 -23.11 27.56 -51.35
C ARG A 287 -22.56 26.43 -52.24
N THR A 288 -21.40 25.87 -51.93
CA THR A 288 -20.75 24.79 -52.71
C THR A 288 -21.22 23.41 -52.28
N PHE A 289 -21.62 23.24 -51.03
CA PHE A 289 -22.31 22.06 -50.57
C PHE A 289 -23.73 22.50 -50.24
N GLY A 290 -24.73 21.88 -50.89
CA GLY A 290 -26.04 21.84 -50.26
C GLY A 290 -25.86 21.25 -48.87
N LYS A 291 -26.78 21.55 -47.94
CA LYS A 291 -26.73 21.13 -46.53
C LYS A 291 -26.49 19.63 -46.27
N ASP A 292 -26.47 18.81 -47.32
CA ASP A 292 -26.48 17.36 -47.28
C ASP A 292 -25.08 16.71 -47.32
N ASP A 293 -24.03 17.36 -47.84
CA ASP A 293 -22.68 16.75 -47.98
C ASP A 293 -21.63 17.21 -46.94
N LEU A 294 -21.98 18.19 -46.10
CA LEU A 294 -21.08 18.76 -45.07
C LEU A 294 -20.79 17.74 -43.95
N HIS A 295 -21.80 16.92 -43.63
CA HIS A 295 -21.74 15.95 -42.54
C HIS A 295 -20.78 14.81 -42.85
N ASP A 296 -20.75 14.35 -44.10
CA ASP A 296 -19.90 13.25 -44.54
C ASP A 296 -18.42 13.64 -44.56
N LEU A 297 -18.08 14.88 -44.90
CA LEU A 297 -16.70 15.37 -44.89
C LEU A 297 -16.17 15.62 -43.47
N GLU A 298 -17.01 16.20 -42.60
CA GLU A 298 -16.70 16.35 -41.18
C GLU A 298 -16.48 14.98 -40.51
N GLU A 299 -17.33 14.00 -40.83
CA GLU A 299 -17.21 12.64 -40.30
C GLU A 299 -15.90 11.96 -40.76
N VAL A 300 -15.50 12.13 -42.03
CA VAL A 300 -14.24 11.57 -42.55
C VAL A 300 -13.01 12.24 -41.91
N LEU A 301 -13.03 13.56 -41.73
CA LEU A 301 -11.94 14.28 -41.05
C LEU A 301 -11.85 13.92 -39.56
N LEU A 302 -12.99 13.83 -38.87
CA LEU A 302 -13.06 13.36 -37.48
C LEU A 302 -12.56 11.93 -37.35
N LYS A 303 -12.96 11.01 -38.24
CA LYS A 303 -12.46 9.62 -38.26
C LYS A 303 -10.95 9.55 -38.45
N LYS A 304 -10.39 10.39 -39.33
CA LYS A 304 -8.93 10.46 -39.54
C LYS A 304 -8.20 11.00 -38.31
N ILE A 305 -8.67 12.10 -37.73
CA ILE A 305 -8.06 12.70 -36.52
C ILE A 305 -8.14 11.73 -35.34
N VAL A 306 -9.28 11.04 -35.16
CA VAL A 306 -9.46 10.02 -34.13
C VAL A 306 -8.52 8.83 -34.36
N HIS A 307 -8.31 8.42 -35.61
CA HIS A 307 -7.38 7.34 -35.93
C HIS A 307 -5.92 7.72 -35.65
N ASP A 308 -5.49 8.91 -36.09
CA ASP A 308 -4.13 9.42 -35.84
C ASP A 308 -3.87 9.62 -34.33
N LEU A 309 -4.87 10.13 -33.59
CA LEU A 309 -4.80 10.25 -32.14
C LEU A 309 -4.76 8.88 -31.45
N ARG A 310 -5.49 7.89 -31.98
CA ARG A 310 -5.49 6.51 -31.45
C ARG A 310 -4.15 5.83 -31.68
N LEU A 311 -3.53 6.01 -32.85
CA LEU A 311 -2.17 5.53 -33.14
C LEU A 311 -1.17 6.17 -32.18
N SER A 312 -1.20 7.50 -32.04
CA SER A 312 -0.34 8.22 -31.08
C SER A 312 -0.57 7.76 -29.63
N MET A 313 -1.81 7.55 -29.21
CA MET A 313 -2.12 7.00 -27.89
C MET A 313 -1.62 5.57 -27.72
N MET A 314 -1.66 4.74 -28.77
CA MET A 314 -1.20 3.37 -28.73
C MET A 314 0.33 3.32 -28.59
N ASP A 315 1.05 4.18 -29.31
CA ASP A 315 2.51 4.31 -29.18
C ASP A 315 2.90 4.75 -27.77
N ILE A 316 2.22 5.78 -27.23
CA ILE A 316 2.45 6.28 -25.87
C ILE A 316 2.13 5.19 -24.83
N LYS A 317 1.00 4.49 -24.97
CA LYS A 317 0.65 3.37 -24.09
C LYS A 317 1.67 2.23 -24.18
N GLY A 318 2.17 1.93 -25.38
CA GLY A 318 3.23 0.95 -25.60
C GLY A 318 4.50 1.32 -24.83
N MET A 319 4.95 2.57 -24.94
CA MET A 319 6.12 3.06 -24.18
C MET A 319 5.95 2.91 -22.66
N TYR A 320 4.77 3.24 -22.12
CA TYR A 320 4.49 3.07 -20.69
C TYR A 320 4.41 1.59 -20.28
N ILE A 321 3.90 0.71 -21.14
CA ILE A 321 3.89 -0.74 -20.89
C ILE A 321 5.33 -1.28 -20.85
N ASP A 322 6.18 -0.86 -21.78
CA ASP A 322 7.59 -1.26 -21.82
C ASP A 322 8.35 -0.76 -20.58
N GLU A 323 8.11 0.49 -20.18
CA GLU A 323 8.68 1.06 -18.95
C GLU A 323 8.18 0.31 -17.70
N LEU A 324 6.89 -0.01 -17.63
CA LEU A 324 6.33 -0.83 -16.54
C LEU A 324 6.96 -2.22 -16.50
N ASN A 325 7.17 -2.86 -17.65
CA ASN A 325 7.81 -4.17 -17.72
C ASN A 325 9.28 -4.10 -17.30
N PHE A 326 10.01 -3.08 -17.74
CA PHE A 326 11.39 -2.83 -17.29
C PHE A 326 11.47 -2.70 -15.76
N TRP A 327 10.57 -1.94 -15.14
CA TRP A 327 10.54 -1.80 -13.69
C TRP A 327 10.11 -3.08 -12.99
N LYS A 328 9.17 -3.86 -13.55
CA LYS A 328 8.80 -5.19 -13.02
C LYS A 328 9.99 -6.14 -13.04
N ASP A 329 10.73 -6.20 -14.14
CA ASP A 329 11.93 -7.04 -14.26
C ASP A 329 13.01 -6.60 -13.28
N LYS A 330 13.19 -5.29 -13.10
CA LYS A 330 14.14 -4.77 -12.12
C LYS A 330 13.74 -5.13 -10.69
N ILE A 331 12.45 -5.01 -10.36
CA ILE A 331 11.92 -5.45 -9.06
C ILE A 331 12.16 -6.94 -8.86
N TYR A 332 11.85 -7.77 -9.87
CA TYR A 332 12.07 -9.21 -9.82
C TYR A 332 13.54 -9.57 -9.55
N GLU A 333 14.48 -8.94 -10.25
CA GLU A 333 15.91 -9.20 -10.04
C GLU A 333 16.36 -8.78 -8.64
N THR A 334 15.91 -7.62 -8.14
CA THR A 334 16.22 -7.20 -6.76
C THR A 334 15.59 -8.11 -5.69
N GLN A 335 14.38 -8.62 -5.92
CA GLN A 335 13.73 -9.59 -5.04
C GLN A 335 14.49 -10.93 -5.02
N LYS A 336 15.01 -11.34 -6.17
CA LYS A 336 15.83 -12.55 -6.30
C LYS A 336 17.16 -12.39 -5.57
N GLU A 337 17.84 -11.25 -5.72
CA GLU A 337 19.06 -10.92 -4.96
C GLU A 337 18.80 -10.94 -3.45
N LEU A 338 17.70 -10.32 -3.00
CA LEU A 338 17.29 -10.34 -1.60
C LEU A 338 17.01 -11.76 -1.11
N THR A 339 16.30 -12.57 -1.88
CA THR A 339 16.00 -13.96 -1.53
C THR A 339 17.28 -14.79 -1.42
N TYR A 340 18.24 -14.58 -2.32
CA TYR A 340 19.55 -15.22 -2.25
C TYR A 340 20.31 -14.82 -0.98
N ALA A 341 20.36 -13.53 -0.68
CA ALA A 341 21.01 -13.01 0.53
C ALA A 341 20.34 -13.54 1.82
N LEU A 342 19.00 -13.60 1.84
CA LEU A 342 18.24 -14.17 2.95
C LEU A 342 18.56 -15.65 3.14
N ARG A 343 18.54 -16.45 2.06
CA ARG A 343 18.90 -17.88 2.14
C ARG A 343 20.32 -18.09 2.65
N HIS A 344 21.27 -17.30 2.16
CA HIS A 344 22.65 -17.38 2.62
C HIS A 344 22.78 -17.02 4.11
N ASN A 345 22.12 -15.95 4.56
CA ASN A 345 22.11 -15.55 5.96
C ASN A 345 21.44 -16.61 6.86
N THR A 346 20.32 -17.18 6.43
CA THR A 346 19.65 -18.27 7.15
C THR A 346 20.57 -19.48 7.28
N SER A 347 21.27 -19.88 6.21
CA SER A 347 22.25 -20.98 6.25
C SER A 347 23.41 -20.70 7.22
N GLN A 348 23.93 -19.47 7.24
CA GLN A 348 24.94 -19.07 8.22
C GLN A 348 24.39 -19.11 9.66
N GLN A 349 23.14 -18.71 9.86
CA GLN A 349 22.50 -18.73 11.16
C GLN A 349 22.19 -20.15 11.64
N GLU A 350 21.85 -21.07 10.74
CA GLU A 350 21.74 -22.50 11.03
C GLU A 350 23.09 -23.09 11.45
N LEU A 351 24.17 -22.78 10.73
CA LEU A 351 25.52 -23.19 11.10
C LEU A 351 25.92 -22.63 12.47
N LEU A 352 25.65 -21.36 12.72
CA LEU A 352 25.88 -20.74 14.03
C LEU A 352 25.08 -21.46 15.12
N THR A 353 23.83 -21.81 14.85
CA THR A 353 22.98 -22.55 15.78
C THR A 353 23.55 -23.93 16.10
N PHE A 354 24.08 -24.62 15.09
CA PHE A 354 24.77 -25.90 15.27
C PHE A 354 26.02 -25.76 16.13
N LEU A 355 26.89 -24.79 15.83
CA LEU A 355 28.11 -24.52 16.61
C LEU A 355 27.80 -24.11 18.05
N VAL A 356 26.72 -23.37 18.28
CA VAL A 356 26.27 -23.00 19.63
C VAL A 356 25.78 -24.22 20.39
N LYS A 357 25.05 -25.14 19.74
CA LYS A 357 24.64 -26.41 20.36
C LYS A 357 25.87 -27.24 20.77
N GLU A 358 26.81 -27.48 19.85
CA GLU A 358 28.06 -28.20 20.17
C GLU A 358 28.83 -27.53 21.31
N LYS A 359 28.91 -26.20 21.32
CA LYS A 359 29.55 -25.46 22.41
C LYS A 359 28.85 -25.70 23.76
N VAL A 360 27.51 -25.71 23.78
CA VAL A 360 26.73 -25.97 25.00
C VAL A 360 26.93 -27.41 25.46
N ASP A 361 26.89 -28.38 24.54
CA ASP A 361 27.10 -29.80 24.84
C ASP A 361 28.51 -30.03 25.41
N LEU A 362 29.54 -29.45 24.80
CA LEU A 362 30.92 -29.51 25.31
C LEU A 362 31.05 -28.88 26.70
N ALA A 363 30.39 -27.74 26.94
CA ALA A 363 30.37 -27.12 28.26
C ALA A 363 29.68 -28.03 29.30
N GLN A 364 28.60 -28.71 28.93
CA GLN A 364 27.92 -29.67 29.79
C GLN A 364 28.79 -30.91 30.06
N HIS A 365 29.53 -31.40 29.07
CA HIS A 365 30.51 -32.47 29.26
C HIS A 365 31.63 -32.05 30.21
N LEU A 366 32.16 -30.82 30.08
CA LEU A 366 33.17 -30.29 31.01
C LEU A 366 32.64 -30.21 32.45
N VAL A 367 31.44 -29.66 32.65
CA VAL A 367 30.80 -29.61 33.98
C VAL A 367 30.58 -31.02 34.54
N SER A 368 30.19 -31.97 33.70
CA SER A 368 30.01 -33.37 34.10
C SER A 368 31.33 -34.04 34.46
N GLN A 369 32.41 -33.75 33.72
CA GLN A 369 33.75 -34.23 34.04
C GLN A 369 34.28 -33.63 35.35
N GLU A 370 34.05 -32.33 35.60
CA GLU A 370 34.41 -31.69 36.87
C GLU A 370 33.67 -32.33 38.05
N LYS A 371 32.38 -32.63 37.90
CA LYS A 371 31.60 -33.37 38.92
C LYS A 371 32.15 -34.78 39.15
N LYS A 372 32.50 -35.51 38.08
CA LYS A 372 33.13 -36.85 38.19
C LYS A 372 34.49 -36.77 38.90
N LYS A 373 35.33 -35.78 38.58
CA LYS A 373 36.62 -35.54 39.26
C LYS A 373 36.43 -35.20 40.73
N ALA A 374 35.47 -34.34 41.07
CA ALA A 374 35.17 -34.01 42.46
C ALA A 374 34.72 -35.24 43.26
N HIS A 375 33.93 -36.13 42.65
CA HIS A 375 33.54 -37.40 43.26
C HIS A 375 34.74 -38.34 43.47
N LEU A 376 35.65 -38.43 42.49
CA LEU A 376 36.87 -39.24 42.59
C LEU A 376 37.79 -38.77 43.72
N VAL A 377 37.95 -37.46 43.92
CA VAL A 377 38.70 -36.90 45.05
C VAL A 377 38.09 -37.34 46.40
N GLY A 378 36.76 -37.34 46.51
CA GLY A 378 36.08 -37.84 47.70
C GLY A 378 36.31 -39.34 47.95
N VAL A 379 36.42 -40.15 46.89
CA VAL A 379 36.75 -41.57 46.98
C VAL A 379 38.22 -41.79 47.34
N GLU A 380 39.15 -40.97 46.84
CA GLU A 380 40.56 -40.99 47.22
C GLU A 380 40.75 -40.66 48.70
N ASP A 381 40.02 -39.69 49.24
CA ASP A 381 40.07 -39.34 50.67
C ASP A 381 39.60 -40.49 51.56
N VAL A 382 38.52 -41.17 51.15
CA VAL A 382 37.99 -42.36 51.84
C VAL A 382 38.97 -43.54 51.73
N SER A 383 39.55 -43.77 50.55
CA SER A 383 40.57 -44.80 50.32
C SER A 383 41.83 -44.55 51.17
N ARG A 384 42.26 -43.29 51.29
CA ARG A 384 43.37 -42.88 52.13
C ARG A 384 43.07 -43.13 53.61
N TYR A 385 41.86 -42.78 54.07
CA TYR A 385 41.43 -43.06 55.44
C TYR A 385 41.47 -44.57 55.77
N TYR A 386 40.90 -45.40 54.90
CA TYR A 386 40.95 -46.86 55.08
C TYR A 386 42.38 -47.42 54.99
N SER A 387 43.23 -46.89 54.13
CA SER A 387 44.65 -47.28 54.08
C SER A 387 45.38 -46.98 55.39
N GLU A 388 45.10 -45.83 55.99
CA GLU A 388 45.66 -45.44 57.29
C GLU A 388 45.12 -46.31 58.43
N GLU A 389 43.83 -46.66 58.43
CA GLU A 389 43.27 -47.63 59.39
C GLU A 389 43.86 -49.02 59.21
N ILE A 390 43.96 -49.53 57.98
CA ILE A 390 44.59 -50.82 57.69
C ILE A 390 46.02 -50.85 58.21
N LYS A 391 46.81 -49.78 58.05
CA LYS A 391 48.16 -49.69 58.62
C LYS A 391 48.16 -49.73 60.14
N LYS A 392 47.22 -49.05 60.80
CA LYS A 392 47.06 -49.12 62.28
C LYS A 392 46.70 -50.54 62.72
N LEU A 393 45.78 -51.21 62.04
CA LEU A 393 45.43 -52.60 62.33
C LEU A 393 46.63 -53.55 62.13
N HIS A 394 47.43 -53.37 61.07
CA HIS A 394 48.65 -54.14 60.87
C HIS A 394 49.64 -53.94 62.02
N ALA A 395 49.84 -52.71 62.49
CA ALA A 395 50.71 -52.44 63.64
C ALA A 395 50.21 -53.13 64.93
N VAL A 396 48.89 -53.19 65.14
CA VAL A 396 48.29 -53.92 66.27
C VAL A 396 48.49 -55.44 66.11
N ILE A 397 48.35 -55.98 64.90
CA ILE A 397 48.60 -57.40 64.63
C ILE A 397 50.07 -57.76 64.86
N GLU A 398 51.01 -56.90 64.45
CA GLU A 398 52.44 -57.10 64.71
C GLU A 398 52.76 -57.08 66.21
N GLU A 399 52.16 -56.16 66.95
CA GLU A 399 52.28 -56.08 68.41
C GLU A 399 51.72 -57.34 69.09
N GLN A 400 50.52 -57.79 68.67
CA GLN A 400 49.92 -59.03 69.17
C GLN A 400 50.76 -60.25 68.80
N HIS A 401 51.35 -60.30 67.61
CA HIS A 401 52.27 -61.37 67.22
C HIS A 401 53.53 -61.36 68.09
N ARG A 402 54.09 -60.18 68.40
CA ARG A 402 55.24 -60.05 69.31
C ARG A 402 54.88 -60.57 70.70
N GLN A 403 53.76 -60.13 71.25
CA GLN A 403 53.29 -60.61 72.56
C GLN A 403 53.02 -62.11 72.56
N LEU A 404 52.42 -62.64 71.49
CA LEU A 404 52.16 -64.06 71.36
C LEU A 404 53.47 -64.86 71.23
N GLN A 405 54.50 -64.30 70.61
CA GLN A 405 55.83 -64.90 70.56
C GLN A 405 56.53 -64.84 71.92
N GLU A 406 56.46 -63.72 72.63
CA GLU A 406 56.96 -63.57 74.01
C GLU A 406 56.28 -64.59 74.95
N LEU A 407 54.95 -64.71 74.89
CA LEU A 407 54.19 -65.71 75.64
C LEU A 407 54.54 -67.14 75.21
N LYS A 408 54.76 -67.40 73.92
CA LYS A 408 55.24 -68.71 73.45
C LYS A 408 56.62 -69.03 73.99
N ASP A 409 57.52 -68.04 74.04
CA ASP A 409 58.88 -68.21 74.54
C ASP A 409 58.89 -68.35 76.08
N GLU A 410 58.01 -67.64 76.78
CA GLU A 410 57.76 -67.81 78.21
C GLU A 410 57.17 -69.20 78.51
N ILE A 411 56.17 -69.66 77.75
CA ILE A 411 55.61 -71.01 77.87
C ILE A 411 56.68 -72.07 77.59
N LYS A 412 57.57 -71.86 76.60
CA LYS A 412 58.72 -72.75 76.37
C LYS A 412 59.66 -72.74 77.58
N LEU A 413 59.99 -71.57 78.13
CA LEU A 413 60.85 -71.39 79.29
C LEU A 413 60.28 -72.07 80.54
N LEU A 414 58.97 -71.95 80.76
CA LEU A 414 58.22 -72.56 81.85
C LEU A 414 58.09 -74.08 81.65
N LYS A 415 57.86 -74.56 80.42
CA LYS A 415 57.89 -75.99 80.09
C LYS A 415 59.26 -76.63 80.31
N THR A 416 60.35 -75.87 80.17
CA THR A 416 61.71 -76.39 80.34
C THR A 416 62.32 -76.14 81.73
N LYS A 417 61.57 -75.55 82.69
CA LYS A 417 62.09 -75.15 84.01
C LYS A 417 63.45 -74.41 83.91
N GLY A 418 63.64 -73.58 82.88
CA GLY A 418 64.85 -72.80 82.69
C GLY A 418 66.00 -73.44 81.88
N MET A 419 65.77 -74.51 81.10
CA MET A 419 66.77 -75.00 80.14
C MET A 419 66.45 -74.57 78.68
N LEU A 420 67.43 -73.94 78.03
CA LEU A 420 67.40 -73.57 76.59
C LEU A 420 67.47 -74.82 75.70
N LEU A 421 66.44 -75.05 74.88
CA LEU A 421 66.42 -76.12 73.87
C LEU A 421 66.89 -75.58 72.50
N ARG A 422 67.77 -76.35 71.83
CA ARG A 422 68.21 -76.13 70.44
C ARG A 422 67.01 -76.07 69.47
N PRO A 423 67.08 -75.27 68.39
CA PRO A 423 66.00 -75.22 67.40
C PRO A 423 65.88 -76.56 66.68
N LYS A 424 64.69 -77.17 66.71
CA LYS A 424 64.29 -78.21 65.76
C LYS A 424 64.04 -77.54 64.42
N GLN A 425 64.72 -78.01 63.37
CA GLN A 425 64.39 -77.64 62.00
C GLN A 425 62.99 -78.16 61.67
N LEU A 426 62.05 -77.25 61.48
CA LEU A 426 60.74 -77.53 60.90
C LEU A 426 60.86 -77.38 59.39
N LYS A 427 60.44 -78.45 58.70
CA LYS A 427 60.38 -78.60 57.26
C LYS A 427 59.52 -77.47 56.66
N LYS A 428 59.98 -76.93 55.53
CA LYS A 428 59.14 -76.17 54.60
C LYS A 428 58.00 -77.08 54.16
N GLU A 429 56.79 -76.81 54.65
CA GLU A 429 55.57 -77.15 53.91
C GLU A 429 55.14 -75.85 53.23
N THR A 430 55.16 -75.93 51.90
CA THR A 430 54.64 -74.96 50.94
C THR A 430 53.17 -74.74 51.24
N VAL A 431 52.82 -73.57 51.79
CA VAL A 431 51.46 -73.06 51.71
C VAL A 431 51.40 -72.32 50.38
N GLU A 432 50.58 -72.88 49.50
CA GLU A 432 50.26 -72.37 48.18
C GLU A 432 49.81 -70.90 48.29
N GLU A 433 50.46 -70.03 47.53
CA GLU A 433 49.91 -68.71 47.23
C GLU A 433 48.67 -68.95 46.36
N GLU A 434 47.50 -68.99 46.99
CA GLU A 434 46.26 -68.73 46.26
C GLU A 434 46.28 -67.25 45.85
N GLU A 435 46.72 -67.01 44.62
CA GLU A 435 46.44 -65.77 43.91
C GLU A 435 44.94 -65.50 43.97
N MET A 436 44.54 -64.52 44.77
CA MET A 436 43.19 -63.99 44.74
C MET A 436 42.99 -63.33 43.38
N LYS A 437 42.34 -64.06 42.47
CA LYS A 437 41.90 -63.59 41.16
C LYS A 437 41.21 -62.24 41.30
N VAL A 438 41.90 -61.20 40.88
CA VAL A 438 41.32 -59.88 40.66
C VAL A 438 40.34 -60.01 39.50
N TRP A 439 39.09 -59.70 39.80
CA TRP A 439 37.94 -59.54 38.92
C TRP A 439 38.26 -59.21 37.45
N ASP A 440 38.22 -60.23 36.59
CA ASP A 440 38.17 -60.10 35.12
C ASP A 440 36.80 -59.58 34.62
N HIS A 441 35.84 -59.29 35.50
CA HIS A 441 34.49 -58.85 35.13
C HIS A 441 34.33 -57.34 34.90
N LEU A 442 35.40 -56.54 34.92
CA LEU A 442 35.29 -55.09 34.67
C LEU A 442 35.33 -54.72 33.18
N LYS A 443 35.79 -55.64 32.30
CA LYS A 443 35.84 -55.41 30.85
C LYS A 443 34.53 -55.66 30.13
N ASP A 444 33.67 -56.53 30.67
CA ASP A 444 32.39 -56.88 30.04
C ASP A 444 31.34 -55.76 30.21
N TRP A 445 31.46 -54.92 31.25
CA TRP A 445 30.54 -53.79 31.51
C TRP A 445 30.82 -52.55 30.66
N GLU A 446 32.04 -52.38 30.12
CA GLU A 446 32.34 -51.27 29.20
C GLU A 446 31.83 -51.55 27.77
N GLN A 447 31.73 -52.82 27.36
CA GLN A 447 31.23 -53.20 26.04
C GLN A 447 29.69 -53.18 25.95
N GLU A 448 28.97 -53.59 27.01
CA GLU A 448 27.50 -53.51 27.02
C GLU A 448 26.97 -52.05 27.06
N ALA A 449 27.76 -51.10 27.57
CA ALA A 449 27.39 -49.68 27.61
C ALA A 449 27.55 -48.97 26.25
N GLU A 450 28.48 -49.40 25.40
CA GLU A 450 28.67 -48.85 24.05
C GLU A 450 27.62 -49.37 23.05
N GLU A 451 27.13 -50.62 23.19
CA GLU A 451 26.10 -51.20 22.33
C GLU A 451 24.67 -50.63 22.58
N GLU A 452 24.39 -50.16 23.80
CA GLU A 452 23.11 -49.50 24.12
C GLU A 452 23.02 -48.03 23.63
N GLU A 453 24.14 -47.33 23.44
CA GLU A 453 24.15 -45.97 22.87
C GLU A 453 23.97 -45.95 21.34
N GLU A 454 24.39 -47.01 20.62
CA GLU A 454 24.25 -47.09 19.16
C GLU A 454 22.82 -47.43 18.70
N THR A 455 22.02 -48.10 19.53
CA THR A 455 20.67 -48.57 19.17
C THR A 455 19.56 -47.51 19.31
N GLN A 456 19.86 -46.32 19.86
CA GLN A 456 18.86 -45.24 20.05
C GLN A 456 18.86 -44.13 18.98
N ARG A 457 19.67 -44.22 17.91
CA ARG A 457 19.59 -43.28 16.78
C ARG A 457 18.50 -43.69 15.79
N LYS A 458 17.26 -43.25 16.02
CA LYS A 458 16.22 -43.25 14.98
C LYS A 458 16.46 -42.10 13.97
N PRO A 459 16.39 -42.33 12.66
CA PRO A 459 16.43 -41.25 11.67
C PRO A 459 15.09 -40.48 11.72
N PHE A 460 15.14 -39.18 12.01
CA PHE A 460 13.95 -38.34 12.00
C PHE A 460 13.68 -37.82 10.58
N SER A 461 12.46 -38.09 10.12
CA SER A 461 11.89 -37.68 8.84
C SER A 461 11.88 -36.15 8.68
N THR A 462 12.33 -35.66 7.53
CA THR A 462 12.16 -34.27 7.08
C THR A 462 10.99 -34.18 6.10
N GLU A 463 9.80 -33.86 6.62
CA GLU A 463 8.74 -33.22 5.83
C GLU A 463 8.26 -31.98 6.59
N ILE A 464 8.66 -30.81 6.11
CA ILE A 464 8.09 -29.53 6.55
C ILE A 464 7.02 -29.16 5.53
N VAL A 465 5.75 -29.30 5.94
CA VAL A 465 4.60 -28.73 5.24
C VAL A 465 4.56 -27.24 5.56
N ILE A 466 4.76 -26.39 4.54
CA ILE A 466 4.61 -24.94 4.65
C ILE A 466 3.10 -24.62 4.56
N PRO A 467 2.49 -23.95 5.56
CA PRO A 467 1.11 -23.48 5.44
C PRO A 467 1.06 -22.35 4.40
N MET A 468 0.39 -22.58 3.28
CA MET A 468 -0.03 -21.53 2.34
C MET A 468 -1.18 -20.73 2.98
N THR A 469 -0.86 -19.78 3.84
CA THR A 469 -1.77 -18.70 4.20
C THR A 469 -1.23 -17.42 3.59
N TYR A 470 -1.74 -17.05 2.41
CA TYR A 470 -1.91 -15.67 1.88
C TYR A 470 -2.43 -15.73 0.42
N ILE A 471 -3.44 -16.57 0.14
CA ILE A 471 -4.22 -16.49 -1.11
C ILE A 471 -5.67 -16.83 -0.77
N THR A 472 -6.38 -15.93 -0.10
CA THR A 472 -7.85 -15.86 -0.11
C THR A 472 -8.27 -14.57 0.57
N LEU A 473 -8.25 -13.45 -0.14
CA LEU A 473 -9.01 -12.24 0.24
C LEU A 473 -9.27 -11.32 -0.98
N GLU A 474 -9.47 -11.90 -2.16
CA GLU A 474 -9.86 -11.16 -3.37
C GLU A 474 -11.00 -11.82 -4.17
N ALA A 475 -11.82 -12.63 -3.51
CA ALA A 475 -13.01 -13.22 -4.13
C ALA A 475 -14.22 -13.12 -3.20
N MET A 476 -14.62 -11.91 -2.82
CA MET A 476 -15.96 -11.67 -2.27
C MET A 476 -16.39 -10.19 -2.23
N ILE A 477 -16.11 -9.40 -3.27
CA ILE A 477 -16.82 -8.13 -3.51
C ILE A 477 -17.01 -7.94 -5.01
N PHE A 478 -17.98 -8.65 -5.58
CA PHE A 478 -18.71 -8.26 -6.79
C PHE A 478 -20.01 -9.07 -6.83
N CYS A 479 -21.04 -8.50 -6.20
CA CYS A 479 -22.41 -8.47 -6.72
C CYS A 479 -22.74 -7.00 -6.91
#